data_AF-A0A2J8WCT7-F1
#
_entry.id   AF-A0A2J8WCT7-F1
#
_cell.length_a   1.000
_cell.length_b   1.000
_cell.length_c   1.000
_cell.angle_alpha   90.00
_cell.angle_beta   90.00
_cell.angle_gamma   90.00
#
_symmetry.space_group_name_H-M   'P 1'
#
loop_
_entity.id
_entity.type
_entity.pdbx_description
1 polymer ?
#
loop_
_entity_poly.entity_id
_entity_poly.type
_entity_poly.pdbx_seq_one_letter_code
_entity_poly.pdbx_strand_id
1 'polypeptide(L)'
;MKVGWPGESCWQVGLAVEDSPALGAPRVGALPDVVPEGTLLNMVLRRMHRPRSCSYQLLLEHQRPSCIQGLRWTPLTNSEESLDFSESLEQASTERVLRAGRQLHRHLLATCPNLIRDRKYHLRLYRQCCSGRELVDGILALGLGVHSRSQVVGICQVLLDEGALCHVKHDWAFQDRDAQFYRFPGPEPEPVGAHEMEEELAEAVALLSQRGPDALLTVALRKPPGQRTDEELDLIFEELLHIKAVAHLSNSVKRELAAVLLFEPHSKAGTVLFSQGDKGTSWYIIWKGSVNVVTHGKGLVTTLHEGDDFGQLALVNDAPRAATIILREDNCHFLRVDKQDFNRIIKDVEAKTMRLEEHGKVVLVLERASQGAGPSRPPTPGRNRYTVMSGTPEKILELLLEAMGPDSSAHDPTETFLSDFLLTHRVFMPSAQLCAALLHHFHAEPAGGSEQERSTYVCNKRQQILRLVSQWVALYGSMLHTDPVATSFLQKLSDLVGRDTRLSNLLREQWPERRRYHRLENGCGNASPQMKVSAWPQLLSSALPGLQAPPSPPDPEGLCVRGKLSSHRHTLGSVIGVHGALAACGALGQAVPGGAEA
;
A
#
# COMPACT_ATOMS: atom_id res chain seq x y z
N MET A 1 37.37 -15.73 10.93
CA MET A 1 37.30 -16.96 10.10
C MET A 1 37.98 -16.69 8.78
N LYS A 2 38.98 -17.49 8.39
CA LYS A 2 39.53 -17.49 7.02
C LYS A 2 38.78 -18.55 6.20
N VAL A 3 38.41 -18.20 4.99
CA VAL A 3 37.55 -19.01 4.11
C VAL A 3 38.29 -19.21 2.78
N GLY A 4 38.50 -20.45 2.37
CA GLY A 4 39.13 -20.83 1.10
C GLY A 4 38.37 -21.97 0.43
N TRP A 5 38.20 -21.90 -0.89
CA TRP A 5 37.29 -22.72 -1.69
C TRP A 5 38.02 -23.86 -2.42
N PRO A 6 37.65 -25.13 -2.21
CA PRO A 6 38.16 -26.24 -3.00
C PRO A 6 37.04 -26.86 -3.83
N GLY A 7 36.68 -26.24 -4.96
CA GLY A 7 36.22 -26.89 -6.20
C GLY A 7 35.02 -27.87 -6.23
N GLU A 8 34.44 -28.30 -5.12
CA GLU A 8 33.29 -29.20 -5.07
C GLU A 8 32.25 -28.65 -4.09
N SER A 9 30.99 -28.74 -4.48
CA SER A 9 29.86 -27.98 -3.98
C SER A 9 29.44 -28.27 -2.53
N CYS A 10 30.24 -27.86 -1.54
CA CYS A 10 29.86 -27.65 -0.13
C CYS A 10 30.93 -26.86 0.65
N TRP A 11 30.53 -25.85 1.46
CA TRP A 11 31.38 -25.27 2.51
C TRP A 11 31.29 -26.11 3.79
N GLN A 12 32.41 -26.41 4.45
CA GLN A 12 32.40 -27.03 5.80
C GLN A 12 32.94 -26.06 6.85
N VAL A 13 32.23 -25.96 7.99
CA VAL A 13 32.68 -25.26 9.21
C VAL A 13 32.48 -26.23 10.38
N GLY A 14 33.56 -26.64 11.03
CA GLY A 14 33.54 -27.49 12.24
C GLY A 14 33.91 -26.70 13.49
N LEU A 15 33.29 -27.03 14.63
CA LEU A 15 33.63 -26.53 15.96
C LEU A 15 34.45 -27.60 16.71
N ALA A 16 35.54 -27.18 17.37
CA ALA A 16 36.30 -28.01 18.30
C ALA A 16 35.59 -28.01 19.67
N VAL A 17 35.38 -29.20 20.24
CA VAL A 17 34.84 -29.45 21.58
C VAL A 17 35.89 -30.28 22.36
N GLU A 18 36.14 -29.93 23.62
CA GLU A 18 36.68 -30.86 24.63
C GLU A 18 35.84 -30.80 25.93
N ASP A 19 35.75 -31.95 26.61
CA ASP A 19 34.68 -32.41 27.52
C ASP A 19 34.90 -32.16 29.04
N SER A 20 33.76 -31.99 29.75
CA SER A 20 33.27 -32.35 31.14
C SER A 20 34.17 -33.14 32.15
N PRO A 21 33.91 -33.22 33.52
CA PRO A 21 32.60 -33.40 34.20
C PRO A 21 32.40 -32.80 35.65
N ALA A 22 31.27 -33.18 36.28
CA ALA A 22 30.44 -32.53 37.32
C ALA A 22 30.72 -32.84 38.83
N LEU A 23 30.12 -32.06 39.77
CA LEU A 23 29.33 -32.54 40.96
C LEU A 23 28.87 -31.45 41.98
N GLY A 24 27.57 -31.46 42.36
CA GLY A 24 27.09 -31.46 43.78
C GLY A 24 26.61 -30.16 44.49
N ALA A 25 25.31 -30.09 44.88
CA ALA A 25 24.66 -29.01 45.67
C ALA A 25 24.69 -29.22 47.21
N PRO A 26 24.53 -28.15 48.03
CA PRO A 26 23.40 -28.12 49.00
C PRO A 26 22.81 -26.72 49.38
N ARG A 27 21.97 -26.69 50.44
CA ARG A 27 20.75 -25.91 50.73
C ARG A 27 20.87 -24.70 51.70
N VAL A 28 19.93 -23.75 51.52
CA VAL A 28 19.09 -22.94 52.46
C VAL A 28 19.67 -22.38 53.78
N GLY A 29 19.55 -21.05 53.95
CA GLY A 29 19.58 -20.31 55.22
C GLY A 29 19.03 -18.87 55.05
N ALA A 30 18.28 -18.36 56.03
CA ALA A 30 17.33 -17.25 55.94
C ALA A 30 17.84 -15.85 56.38
N LEU A 31 17.26 -14.79 55.75
CA LEU A 31 16.97 -13.38 56.14
C LEU A 31 18.07 -12.48 56.82
N PRO A 32 18.04 -11.12 56.72
CA PRO A 32 16.84 -10.26 56.73
C PRO A 32 16.80 -9.05 55.76
N ASP A 33 15.61 -8.42 55.76
CA ASP A 33 15.18 -7.15 55.17
C ASP A 33 16.20 -6.00 55.22
N VAL A 34 16.45 -5.37 54.07
CA VAL A 34 16.46 -3.91 53.88
C VAL A 34 16.10 -3.65 52.41
N VAL A 35 15.01 -2.93 52.14
CA VAL A 35 14.69 -2.40 50.81
C VAL A 35 15.23 -0.97 50.72
N PRO A 36 16.23 -0.65 49.87
CA PRO A 36 16.55 0.73 49.54
C PRO A 36 15.73 1.21 48.34
N GLU A 37 15.36 2.48 48.41
CA GLU A 37 14.69 3.29 47.39
C GLU A 37 15.30 3.09 45.99
N GLY A 38 14.47 2.67 45.04
CA GLY A 38 14.90 2.46 43.65
C GLY A 38 13.82 1.83 42.77
N THR A 39 12.57 2.28 42.92
CA THR A 39 11.40 1.49 42.47
C THR A 39 10.86 1.89 41.09
N LEU A 40 11.29 3.00 40.48
CA LEU A 40 10.87 3.37 39.12
C LEU A 40 11.84 2.87 38.04
N LEU A 41 13.16 3.06 38.24
CA LEU A 41 14.18 2.53 37.34
C LEU A 41 14.12 1.00 37.26
N ASN A 42 13.93 0.31 38.39
CA ASN A 42 13.76 -1.15 38.41
C ASN A 42 12.46 -1.62 37.74
N MET A 43 11.38 -0.83 37.77
CA MET A 43 10.14 -1.18 37.06
C MET A 43 10.29 -1.06 35.54
N VAL A 44 11.04 -0.06 35.07
CA VAL A 44 11.36 0.13 33.64
C VAL A 44 12.39 -0.89 33.15
N LEU A 45 13.46 -1.13 33.92
CA LEU A 45 14.52 -2.10 33.60
C LEU A 45 14.02 -3.56 33.64
N ARG A 46 13.11 -3.93 34.56
CA ARG A 46 12.56 -5.31 34.65
C ARG A 46 11.70 -5.72 33.44
N ARG A 47 11.24 -4.77 32.60
CA ARG A 47 10.57 -5.08 31.33
C ARG A 47 11.56 -5.40 30.19
N MET A 48 12.85 -5.10 30.36
CA MET A 48 13.87 -5.28 29.30
C MET A 48 14.60 -6.64 29.34
N HIS A 49 14.26 -7.50 30.30
CA HIS A 49 14.79 -8.87 30.38
C HIS A 49 13.71 -9.93 30.13
N ARG A 50 13.19 -10.03 28.90
CA ARG A 50 12.63 -11.29 28.38
C ARG A 50 12.90 -11.40 26.86
N PRO A 51 13.78 -12.30 26.41
CA PRO A 51 14.02 -12.47 24.98
C PRO A 51 12.88 -13.28 24.36
N ARG A 52 12.37 -12.81 23.22
CA ARG A 52 11.81 -13.68 22.17
C ARG A 52 12.36 -13.18 20.84
N SER A 53 13.44 -13.79 20.37
CA SER A 53 13.83 -13.70 18.96
C SER A 53 13.18 -14.87 18.22
N CYS A 54 12.28 -14.55 17.30
CA CYS A 54 11.80 -15.50 16.30
C CYS A 54 12.55 -15.17 15.01
N SER A 55 13.51 -16.01 14.63
CA SER A 55 14.06 -16.02 13.29
C SER A 55 13.15 -16.87 12.42
N TYR A 56 12.51 -16.27 11.42
CA TYR A 56 11.79 -17.01 10.39
C TYR A 56 12.79 -17.39 9.30
N GLN A 57 12.77 -18.65 8.92
CA GLN A 57 13.50 -19.17 7.76
C GLN A 57 12.46 -19.42 6.68
N LEU A 58 12.50 -18.66 5.59
CA LEU A 58 11.65 -18.89 4.43
C LEU A 58 12.23 -20.06 3.64
N LEU A 59 11.49 -21.17 3.60
CA LEU A 59 11.79 -22.33 2.77
C LEU A 59 11.02 -22.18 1.45
N LEU A 60 11.74 -21.93 0.35
CA LEU A 60 11.18 -22.01 -0.99
C LEU A 60 11.38 -23.44 -1.51
N GLU A 61 10.33 -24.25 -1.44
CA GLU A 61 10.25 -25.48 -2.23
C GLU A 61 9.66 -25.14 -3.58
N HIS A 62 10.43 -25.26 -4.66
CA HIS A 62 9.98 -25.78 -5.95
C HIS A 62 11.20 -26.27 -6.74
N GLN A 63 11.26 -27.57 -6.97
CA GLN A 63 12.15 -28.20 -7.94
C GLN A 63 11.48 -28.16 -9.32
N ARG A 64 12.16 -27.62 -10.33
CA ARG A 64 12.36 -28.24 -11.65
C ARG A 64 13.30 -27.40 -12.52
N PRO A 65 14.26 -28.01 -13.23
CA PRO A 65 15.07 -27.35 -14.24
C PRO A 65 14.43 -27.53 -15.62
N SER A 66 13.92 -26.47 -16.24
CA SER A 66 13.70 -26.45 -17.69
C SER A 66 14.85 -25.67 -18.31
N CYS A 67 15.84 -26.41 -18.82
CA CYS A 67 16.86 -25.87 -19.71
C CYS A 67 16.16 -25.31 -20.96
N ILE A 68 16.19 -23.98 -21.13
CA ILE A 68 15.84 -23.34 -22.40
C ILE A 68 16.94 -23.74 -23.39
N GLN A 69 16.65 -24.69 -24.27
CA GLN A 69 17.46 -24.90 -25.46
C GLN A 69 17.09 -23.85 -26.50
N GLY A 70 17.98 -22.86 -26.64
CA GLY A 70 18.16 -21.93 -27.75
C GLY A 70 16.95 -21.55 -28.63
N LEU A 71 16.52 -20.29 -28.56
CA LEU A 71 15.75 -19.66 -29.63
C LEU A 71 16.63 -19.56 -30.90
N ARG A 72 16.36 -20.39 -31.90
CA ARG A 72 16.96 -20.29 -33.24
C ARG A 72 16.18 -19.25 -34.05
N TRP A 73 16.68 -18.02 -34.10
CA TRP A 73 16.19 -17.02 -35.06
C TRP A 73 16.52 -17.49 -36.48
N THR A 74 15.50 -17.81 -37.27
CA THR A 74 15.61 -17.82 -38.73
C THR A 74 15.17 -16.44 -39.21
N PRO A 75 16.00 -15.70 -39.95
CA PRO A 75 15.56 -14.42 -40.51
C PRO A 75 14.48 -14.70 -41.56
N LEU A 76 13.27 -14.18 -41.35
CA LEU A 76 12.25 -14.14 -42.39
C LEU A 76 12.72 -13.17 -43.47
N THR A 77 12.70 -13.64 -44.71
CA THR A 77 13.08 -12.88 -45.90
C THR A 77 12.19 -11.66 -46.09
N ASN A 78 12.81 -10.53 -46.39
CA ASN A 78 12.18 -9.24 -46.69
C ASN A 78 11.13 -9.36 -47.81
N SER A 79 9.87 -9.53 -47.45
CA SER A 79 8.73 -9.13 -48.27
C SER A 79 7.77 -8.39 -47.35
N GLU A 80 8.02 -7.09 -47.20
CA GLU A 80 7.11 -6.15 -46.55
C GLU A 80 5.86 -5.97 -47.41
N GLU A 81 4.86 -6.82 -47.18
CA GLU A 81 3.47 -6.37 -47.20
C GLU A 81 3.06 -6.28 -45.73
N SER A 82 2.54 -5.14 -45.31
CA SER A 82 2.13 -4.86 -43.93
C SER A 82 1.01 -5.81 -43.52
N LEU A 83 1.37 -6.97 -42.99
CA LEU A 83 0.45 -7.82 -42.26
C LEU A 83 0.14 -7.09 -40.95
N ASP A 84 -1.12 -6.72 -40.74
CA ASP A 84 -1.60 -6.18 -39.47
C ASP A 84 -1.54 -7.28 -38.41
N PHE A 85 -0.35 -7.46 -37.83
CA PHE A 85 -0.08 -8.44 -36.77
C PHE A 85 -1.01 -8.23 -35.57
N SER A 86 -1.49 -7.00 -35.34
CA SER A 86 -2.42 -6.66 -34.26
C SER A 86 -3.80 -7.28 -34.47
N GLU A 87 -4.39 -7.16 -35.67
CA GLU A 87 -5.69 -7.77 -35.99
C GLU A 87 -5.62 -9.30 -35.92
N SER A 88 -4.52 -9.87 -36.37
CA SER A 88 -4.29 -11.32 -36.31
C SER A 88 -4.18 -11.84 -34.87
N LEU A 89 -3.58 -11.04 -33.96
CA LEU A 89 -3.44 -11.38 -32.56
C LEU A 89 -4.78 -11.25 -31.80
N GLU A 90 -5.55 -10.20 -32.06
CA GLU A 90 -6.89 -10.03 -31.47
C GLU A 90 -7.84 -11.16 -31.91
N GLN A 91 -7.88 -11.47 -33.20
CA GLN A 91 -8.67 -12.58 -33.75
C GLN A 91 -8.27 -13.94 -33.16
N ALA A 92 -6.96 -14.21 -33.04
CA ALA A 92 -6.48 -15.42 -32.40
C ALA A 92 -6.89 -15.48 -30.91
N SER A 93 -6.98 -14.33 -30.25
CA SER A 93 -7.40 -14.25 -28.86
C SER A 93 -8.91 -14.49 -28.69
N THR A 94 -9.74 -13.95 -29.58
CA THR A 94 -11.19 -14.21 -29.63
C THR A 94 -11.47 -15.69 -29.84
N GLU A 95 -10.78 -16.35 -30.79
CA GLU A 95 -11.00 -17.78 -31.04
C GLU A 95 -10.64 -18.64 -29.82
N ARG A 96 -9.61 -18.27 -29.05
CA ARG A 96 -9.28 -18.95 -27.79
C ARG A 96 -10.38 -18.81 -26.75
N VAL A 97 -11.00 -17.64 -26.63
CA VAL A 97 -12.15 -17.44 -25.72
C VAL A 97 -13.37 -18.22 -26.19
N LEU A 98 -13.66 -18.22 -27.49
CA LEU A 98 -14.74 -19.02 -28.07
C LEU A 98 -14.53 -20.52 -27.81
N ARG A 99 -13.30 -21.03 -27.96
CA ARG A 99 -12.94 -22.42 -27.62
C ARG A 99 -13.14 -22.71 -26.13
N ALA A 100 -12.64 -21.83 -25.25
CA ALA A 100 -12.82 -21.96 -23.81
C ALA A 100 -14.30 -21.97 -23.41
N GLY A 101 -15.12 -21.11 -24.03
CA GLY A 101 -16.57 -21.09 -23.85
C GLY A 101 -17.25 -22.39 -24.26
N ARG A 102 -16.84 -22.99 -25.38
CA ARG A 102 -17.34 -24.31 -25.83
C ARG A 102 -16.97 -25.43 -24.84
N GLN A 103 -15.74 -25.43 -24.33
CA GLN A 103 -15.28 -26.40 -23.33
C GLN A 103 -16.06 -26.28 -22.02
N LEU A 104 -16.27 -25.04 -21.54
CA LEU A 104 -17.10 -24.79 -20.35
C LEU A 104 -18.55 -25.20 -20.56
N HIS A 105 -19.14 -24.87 -21.71
CA HIS A 105 -20.52 -25.23 -22.06
C HIS A 105 -20.72 -26.75 -22.05
N ARG A 106 -19.80 -27.52 -22.65
CA ARG A 106 -19.85 -28.99 -22.67
C ARG A 106 -19.84 -29.57 -21.25
N HIS A 107 -19.00 -29.05 -20.36
CA HIS A 107 -18.92 -29.51 -18.98
C HIS A 107 -20.14 -29.14 -18.15
N LEU A 108 -20.68 -27.93 -18.34
CA LEU A 108 -21.90 -27.51 -17.67
C LEU A 108 -23.09 -28.40 -18.06
N LEU A 109 -23.17 -28.84 -19.32
CA LEU A 109 -24.20 -29.81 -19.74
C LEU A 109 -24.01 -31.18 -19.08
N ALA A 110 -22.77 -31.66 -18.95
CA ALA A 110 -22.46 -32.95 -18.35
C ALA A 110 -22.73 -32.96 -16.82
N THR A 111 -22.34 -31.89 -16.12
CA THR A 111 -22.39 -31.82 -14.64
C THR A 111 -23.69 -31.19 -14.13
N CYS A 112 -24.34 -30.33 -14.91
CA CYS A 112 -25.54 -29.58 -14.52
C CYS A 112 -26.66 -29.70 -15.59
N PRO A 113 -27.27 -30.89 -15.81
CA PRO A 113 -28.19 -31.14 -16.92
C PRO A 113 -29.48 -30.30 -16.91
N ASN A 114 -29.85 -29.72 -15.75
CA ASN A 114 -31.04 -28.87 -15.61
C ASN A 114 -30.76 -27.37 -15.78
N LEU A 115 -29.50 -26.96 -15.98
CA LEU A 115 -29.10 -25.56 -16.06
C LEU A 115 -29.67 -24.87 -17.32
N ILE A 116 -29.48 -25.52 -18.47
CA ILE A 116 -29.92 -25.02 -19.78
C ILE A 116 -31.26 -25.67 -20.11
N ARG A 117 -32.31 -24.86 -20.17
CA ARG A 117 -33.69 -25.32 -20.40
C ARG A 117 -34.57 -24.21 -20.95
N ASP A 118 -35.74 -24.60 -21.43
CA ASP A 118 -36.79 -23.66 -21.80
C ASP A 118 -37.39 -23.01 -20.54
N ARG A 119 -37.42 -21.67 -20.50
CA ARG A 119 -37.92 -20.89 -19.37
C ARG A 119 -39.07 -19.99 -19.80
N LYS A 120 -40.16 -19.98 -19.03
CA LYS A 120 -41.29 -19.08 -19.27
C LYS A 120 -41.23 -17.93 -18.27
N TYR A 121 -41.15 -16.69 -18.76
CA TYR A 121 -41.06 -15.50 -17.92
C TYR A 121 -41.85 -14.34 -18.55
N HIS A 122 -42.73 -13.70 -17.78
CA HIS A 122 -43.73 -12.73 -18.26
C HIS A 122 -44.46 -13.18 -19.54
N LEU A 123 -44.97 -14.42 -19.53
CA LEU A 123 -45.68 -15.06 -20.65
C LEU A 123 -44.85 -15.27 -21.93
N ARG A 124 -43.57 -14.91 -21.97
CA ARG A 124 -42.64 -15.23 -23.06
C ARG A 124 -41.87 -16.50 -22.76
N LEU A 125 -41.68 -17.33 -23.79
CA LEU A 125 -40.86 -18.54 -23.72
C LEU A 125 -39.46 -18.24 -24.24
N TYR A 126 -38.46 -18.39 -23.38
CA TYR A 126 -37.05 -18.30 -23.71
C TYR A 126 -36.49 -19.70 -23.81
N ARG A 127 -36.11 -20.10 -25.02
CA ARG A 127 -35.64 -21.46 -25.28
C ARG A 127 -34.17 -21.64 -24.94
N GLN A 128 -33.81 -22.83 -24.46
CA GLN A 128 -32.42 -23.27 -24.25
C GLN A 128 -31.57 -22.18 -23.58
N CYS A 129 -31.95 -21.79 -22.37
CA CYS A 129 -31.30 -20.69 -21.65
C CYS A 129 -31.10 -21.02 -20.16
N CYS A 130 -30.13 -20.34 -19.57
CA CYS A 130 -29.85 -20.37 -18.13
C CYS A 130 -30.09 -18.97 -17.54
N SER A 131 -30.42 -18.89 -16.24
CA SER A 131 -30.38 -17.60 -15.54
C SER A 131 -28.94 -17.25 -15.17
N GLY A 132 -28.62 -15.96 -15.07
CA GLY A 132 -27.28 -15.51 -14.65
C GLY A 132 -26.87 -16.10 -13.30
N ARG A 133 -27.80 -16.14 -12.34
CA ARG A 133 -27.57 -16.74 -11.02
C ARG A 133 -27.26 -18.23 -11.07
N GLU A 134 -28.07 -19.01 -11.78
CA GLU A 134 -27.84 -20.45 -11.89
C GLU A 134 -26.55 -20.76 -12.66
N LEU A 135 -26.18 -19.94 -13.64
CA LEU A 135 -24.90 -20.08 -14.34
C LEU A 135 -23.71 -19.83 -13.40
N VAL A 136 -23.81 -18.80 -12.55
CA VAL A 136 -22.78 -18.53 -11.52
C VAL A 136 -22.66 -19.71 -10.55
N ASP A 137 -23.79 -20.22 -10.05
CA ASP A 137 -23.82 -21.35 -9.13
C ASP A 137 -23.25 -22.63 -9.79
N GLY A 138 -23.58 -22.87 -11.07
CA GLY A 138 -23.09 -24.00 -11.84
C GLY A 138 -21.58 -23.97 -12.03
N ILE A 139 -21.00 -22.81 -12.39
CA ILE A 139 -19.55 -22.67 -12.56
C ILE A 139 -18.81 -22.82 -11.22
N LEU A 140 -19.34 -22.26 -10.12
CA LEU A 140 -18.76 -22.46 -8.78
C LEU A 140 -18.76 -23.93 -8.36
N ALA A 141 -19.81 -24.67 -8.70
CA ALA A 141 -19.92 -26.09 -8.38
C ALA A 141 -18.89 -26.98 -9.10
N LEU A 142 -18.28 -26.50 -10.19
CA LEU A 142 -17.23 -27.24 -10.91
C LEU A 142 -15.91 -27.34 -10.11
N GLY A 143 -15.67 -26.44 -9.14
CA GLY A 143 -14.49 -26.54 -8.25
C GLY A 143 -13.13 -26.26 -8.91
N LEU A 144 -13.10 -25.55 -10.04
CA LEU A 144 -11.91 -25.36 -10.90
C LEU A 144 -11.02 -24.17 -10.48
N GLY A 145 -10.79 -23.98 -9.18
CA GLY A 145 -9.99 -22.86 -8.66
C GLY A 145 -10.68 -21.48 -8.77
N VAL A 146 -12.00 -21.45 -8.89
CA VAL A 146 -12.82 -20.23 -8.84
C VAL A 146 -13.45 -20.12 -7.45
N HIS A 147 -13.17 -19.02 -6.73
CA HIS A 147 -13.45 -18.92 -5.29
C HIS A 147 -14.51 -17.88 -4.93
N SER A 148 -14.96 -17.06 -5.89
CA SER A 148 -15.94 -16.00 -5.64
C SER A 148 -16.94 -15.85 -6.78
N ARG A 149 -18.13 -15.36 -6.45
CA ARG A 149 -19.16 -15.03 -7.45
C ARG A 149 -18.68 -13.93 -8.41
N SER A 150 -17.96 -12.93 -7.89
CA SER A 150 -17.39 -11.86 -8.72
C SER A 150 -16.41 -12.38 -9.77
N GLN A 151 -15.59 -13.37 -9.44
CA GLN A 151 -14.69 -14.01 -10.40
C GLN A 151 -15.47 -14.69 -11.52
N VAL A 152 -16.58 -15.37 -11.19
CA VAL A 152 -17.45 -15.98 -12.20
C VAL A 152 -18.18 -14.93 -13.05
N VAL A 153 -18.62 -13.83 -12.44
CA VAL A 153 -19.20 -12.69 -13.19
C VAL A 153 -18.19 -12.17 -14.22
N GLY A 154 -16.90 -12.08 -13.85
CA GLY A 154 -15.82 -11.75 -14.79
C GLY A 154 -15.65 -12.77 -15.91
N ILE A 155 -15.62 -14.07 -15.58
CA ILE A 155 -15.58 -15.15 -16.58
C ILE A 155 -16.74 -15.05 -17.57
N CYS A 156 -17.97 -14.89 -17.06
CA CYS A 156 -19.16 -14.77 -17.88
C CYS A 156 -19.19 -13.48 -18.70
N GLN A 157 -18.63 -12.39 -18.18
CA GLN A 157 -18.48 -11.14 -18.92
C GLN A 157 -17.53 -11.32 -20.11
N VAL A 158 -16.39 -11.99 -19.92
CA VAL A 158 -15.45 -12.31 -21.02
C VAL A 158 -16.15 -13.13 -22.11
N LEU A 159 -16.94 -14.14 -21.72
CA LEU A 159 -17.71 -14.94 -22.67
C LEU A 159 -18.78 -14.10 -23.40
N LEU A 160 -19.39 -13.14 -22.71
CA LEU A 160 -20.39 -12.24 -23.28
C LEU A 160 -19.78 -11.27 -24.30
N ASP A 161 -18.64 -10.66 -23.96
CA ASP A 161 -17.93 -9.69 -24.80
C ASP A 161 -17.44 -10.31 -26.11
N GLU A 162 -16.94 -11.54 -26.06
CA GLU A 162 -16.43 -12.30 -27.22
C GLU A 162 -17.53 -13.11 -27.94
N GLY A 163 -18.78 -13.05 -27.46
CA GLY A 163 -19.92 -13.75 -28.08
C GLY A 163 -19.96 -15.27 -27.88
N ALA A 164 -19.17 -15.83 -26.96
CA ALA A 164 -19.28 -17.22 -26.51
C ALA A 164 -20.51 -17.46 -25.61
N LEU A 165 -21.05 -16.38 -25.04
CA LEU A 165 -22.30 -16.32 -24.29
C LEU A 165 -23.11 -15.13 -24.83
N CYS A 166 -24.43 -15.22 -24.86
CA CYS A 166 -25.28 -14.13 -25.33
C CYS A 166 -26.41 -13.87 -24.32
N HIS A 167 -26.62 -12.61 -23.94
CA HIS A 167 -27.82 -12.24 -23.21
C HIS A 167 -29.03 -12.28 -24.15
N VAL A 168 -30.14 -12.87 -23.71
CA VAL A 168 -31.32 -13.10 -24.56
C VAL A 168 -32.00 -11.79 -25.00
N LYS A 169 -31.78 -10.69 -24.28
CA LYS A 169 -32.24 -9.33 -24.66
C LYS A 169 -31.12 -8.44 -25.21
N HIS A 170 -29.93 -8.97 -25.50
CA HIS A 170 -28.76 -8.21 -25.97
C HIS A 170 -28.32 -7.12 -24.98
N ASP A 171 -28.33 -7.46 -23.68
CA ASP A 171 -27.67 -6.62 -22.67
C ASP A 171 -26.17 -6.90 -22.76
N TRP A 172 -25.37 -5.87 -22.56
CA TRP A 172 -23.93 -5.90 -22.79
C TRP A 172 -23.15 -6.24 -21.51
N ALA A 173 -23.78 -6.13 -20.34
CA ALA A 173 -23.19 -6.47 -19.05
C ALA A 173 -23.84 -7.73 -18.45
N PHE A 174 -23.02 -8.70 -18.09
CA PHE A 174 -23.44 -9.88 -17.37
C PHE A 174 -23.91 -9.49 -15.95
N GLN A 175 -24.98 -10.13 -15.52
CA GLN A 175 -25.63 -9.87 -14.24
C GLN A 175 -25.94 -11.19 -13.54
N ASP A 176 -25.41 -11.32 -12.33
CA ASP A 176 -25.71 -12.41 -11.40
C ASP A 176 -27.12 -12.23 -10.80
N ARG A 177 -28.16 -12.50 -11.60
CA ARG A 177 -29.57 -12.34 -11.24
C ARG A 177 -30.44 -13.45 -11.85
N ASP A 178 -31.52 -13.80 -11.15
CA ASP A 178 -32.47 -14.84 -11.56
C ASP A 178 -33.30 -14.47 -12.80
N ALA A 179 -33.60 -13.18 -12.97
CA ALA A 179 -34.45 -12.66 -14.04
C ALA A 179 -33.67 -12.24 -15.32
N GLN A 180 -32.38 -12.54 -15.39
CA GLN A 180 -31.53 -12.28 -16.56
C GLN A 180 -31.15 -13.61 -17.19
N PHE A 181 -31.42 -13.76 -18.49
CA PHE A 181 -31.28 -15.04 -19.19
C PHE A 181 -30.19 -14.99 -20.25
N TYR A 182 -29.38 -16.04 -20.30
CA TYR A 182 -28.25 -16.16 -21.21
C TYR A 182 -28.31 -17.48 -21.99
N ARG A 183 -27.71 -17.49 -23.17
CA ARG A 183 -27.63 -18.63 -24.08
C ARG A 183 -26.22 -18.79 -24.63
N PHE A 184 -25.74 -20.01 -24.69
CA PHE A 184 -24.54 -20.37 -25.46
C PHE A 184 -24.91 -20.51 -26.94
N PRO A 185 -24.28 -19.76 -27.86
CA PRO A 185 -24.54 -19.87 -29.28
C PRO A 185 -23.86 -21.10 -29.89
N GLY A 186 -24.45 -21.62 -30.97
CA GLY A 186 -23.93 -22.77 -31.71
C GLY A 186 -24.68 -24.09 -31.44
N PRO A 187 -24.31 -25.17 -32.16
CA PRO A 187 -24.86 -26.50 -31.93
C PRO A 187 -24.45 -27.05 -30.55
N GLU A 188 -25.24 -27.96 -29.99
CA GLU A 188 -24.86 -28.66 -28.76
C GLU A 188 -23.53 -29.42 -28.96
N PRO A 189 -22.60 -29.33 -28.01
CA PRO A 189 -21.29 -29.97 -28.14
C PRO A 189 -21.40 -31.50 -28.06
N GLU A 190 -20.83 -32.21 -29.05
CA GLU A 190 -20.78 -33.69 -29.12
C GLU A 190 -20.18 -34.33 -27.85
N PRO A 191 -20.58 -35.52 -27.40
CA PRO A 191 -19.92 -36.19 -26.27
C PRO A 191 -18.50 -36.66 -26.66
N VAL A 192 -17.45 -36.17 -25.97
CA VAL A 192 -16.03 -36.56 -26.17
C VAL A 192 -15.49 -37.23 -24.89
N GLY A 193 -14.45 -38.05 -25.00
CA GLY A 193 -13.92 -38.92 -23.94
C GLY A 193 -13.49 -38.20 -22.64
N ALA A 194 -13.69 -38.88 -21.51
CA ALA A 194 -13.73 -38.27 -20.17
C ALA A 194 -12.39 -37.77 -19.58
N HIS A 195 -11.23 -38.21 -20.07
CA HIS A 195 -9.95 -38.00 -19.35
C HIS A 195 -9.06 -36.87 -19.91
N GLU A 196 -9.23 -36.50 -21.20
CA GLU A 196 -8.60 -35.32 -21.81
C GLU A 196 -9.40 -34.03 -21.54
N MET A 197 -10.55 -34.18 -20.89
CA MET A 197 -11.59 -33.17 -20.80
C MET A 197 -11.41 -32.23 -19.59
N GLU A 198 -10.85 -32.74 -18.49
CA GLU A 198 -10.67 -31.98 -17.24
C GLU A 198 -9.45 -31.04 -17.28
N GLU A 199 -8.34 -31.45 -17.89
CA GLU A 199 -7.15 -30.59 -18.08
C GLU A 199 -7.45 -29.44 -19.04
N GLU A 200 -8.10 -29.73 -20.18
CA GLU A 200 -8.53 -28.70 -21.13
C GLU A 200 -9.50 -27.68 -20.51
N LEU A 201 -10.40 -28.13 -19.64
CA LEU A 201 -11.32 -27.26 -18.94
C LEU A 201 -10.60 -26.39 -17.91
N ALA A 202 -9.65 -26.94 -17.16
CA ALA A 202 -8.86 -26.17 -16.21
C ALA A 202 -8.09 -25.04 -16.92
N GLU A 203 -7.49 -25.33 -18.08
CA GLU A 203 -6.85 -24.31 -18.92
C GLU A 203 -7.84 -23.26 -19.43
N ALA A 204 -9.03 -23.68 -19.87
CA ALA A 204 -10.09 -22.78 -20.31
C ALA A 204 -10.54 -21.82 -19.20
N VAL A 205 -10.81 -22.36 -18.01
CA VAL A 205 -11.26 -21.56 -16.86
C VAL A 205 -10.14 -20.65 -16.35
N ALA A 206 -8.88 -21.09 -16.40
CA ALA A 206 -7.74 -20.25 -16.08
C ALA A 206 -7.62 -19.05 -17.04
N LEU A 207 -7.76 -19.28 -18.36
CA LEU A 207 -7.76 -18.22 -19.37
C LEU A 207 -8.87 -17.19 -19.12
N LEU A 208 -10.10 -17.67 -18.91
CA LEU A 208 -11.25 -16.80 -18.65
C LEU A 208 -11.10 -16.05 -17.33
N SER A 209 -10.57 -16.69 -16.29
CA SER A 209 -10.30 -16.07 -14.99
C SER A 209 -9.25 -14.97 -15.10
N GLN A 210 -8.22 -15.16 -15.93
CA GLN A 210 -7.18 -14.15 -16.16
C GLN A 210 -7.74 -12.91 -16.86
N ARG A 211 -8.67 -13.07 -17.81
CA ARG A 211 -9.31 -11.97 -18.54
C ARG A 211 -10.48 -11.32 -17.81
N GLY A 212 -11.02 -11.99 -16.78
CA GLY A 212 -12.20 -11.55 -16.04
C GLY A 212 -12.09 -10.14 -15.44
N PRO A 213 -11.02 -9.81 -14.70
CA PRO A 213 -10.84 -8.47 -14.11
C PRO A 213 -10.91 -7.34 -15.13
N ASP A 214 -10.21 -7.47 -16.27
CA ASP A 214 -10.18 -6.45 -17.34
C ASP A 214 -11.57 -6.24 -17.96
N ALA A 215 -12.33 -7.33 -18.12
CA ALA A 215 -13.70 -7.27 -18.62
C ALA A 215 -14.63 -6.54 -17.62
N LEU A 216 -14.51 -6.82 -16.33
CA LEU A 216 -15.28 -6.13 -15.28
C LEU A 216 -14.91 -4.65 -15.17
N LEU A 217 -13.62 -4.32 -15.26
CA LEU A 217 -13.15 -2.95 -15.30
C LEU A 217 -13.74 -2.18 -16.50
N THR A 218 -13.75 -2.81 -17.68
CA THR A 218 -14.35 -2.22 -18.89
C THR A 218 -15.85 -1.96 -18.69
N VAL A 219 -16.55 -2.88 -18.01
CA VAL A 219 -17.97 -2.68 -17.65
C VAL A 219 -18.14 -1.50 -16.70
N ALA A 220 -17.34 -1.42 -15.65
CA ALA A 220 -17.38 -0.33 -14.68
C ALA A 220 -17.13 1.03 -15.34
N LEU A 221 -16.14 1.12 -16.23
CA LEU A 221 -15.78 2.34 -16.95
C LEU A 221 -16.88 2.80 -17.92
N ARG A 222 -17.56 1.87 -18.60
CA ARG A 222 -18.68 2.17 -19.51
C ARG A 222 -19.95 2.64 -18.80
N LYS A 223 -20.11 2.34 -17.51
CA LYS A 223 -21.24 2.86 -16.72
C LYS A 223 -21.10 4.37 -16.47
N PRO A 224 -22.21 5.13 -16.49
CA PRO A 224 -22.20 6.51 -16.03
C PRO A 224 -21.73 6.63 -14.58
N PRO A 225 -20.96 7.68 -14.21
CA PRO A 225 -20.50 7.97 -12.85
C PRO A 225 -21.50 7.67 -11.73
N GLY A 226 -22.75 8.14 -11.84
CA GLY A 226 -23.79 7.97 -10.81
C GLY A 226 -24.42 6.58 -10.72
N GLN A 227 -24.01 5.61 -11.55
CA GLN A 227 -24.54 4.24 -11.59
C GLN A 227 -23.51 3.18 -11.20
N ARG A 228 -22.30 3.59 -10.81
CA ARG A 228 -21.23 2.69 -10.37
C ARG A 228 -21.46 2.26 -8.93
N THR A 229 -21.23 0.99 -8.63
CA THR A 229 -21.22 0.47 -7.25
C THR A 229 -19.89 0.76 -6.56
N ASP A 230 -19.83 0.67 -5.22
CA ASP A 230 -18.57 0.85 -4.48
C ASP A 230 -17.49 -0.14 -4.92
N GLU A 231 -17.87 -1.40 -5.20
CA GLU A 231 -16.95 -2.42 -5.73
C GLU A 231 -16.38 -2.03 -7.10
N GLU A 232 -17.19 -1.41 -7.97
CA GLU A 232 -16.76 -0.93 -9.28
C GLU A 232 -15.86 0.30 -9.17
N LEU A 233 -16.13 1.18 -8.21
CA LEU A 233 -15.26 2.33 -7.90
C LEU A 233 -13.90 1.86 -7.38
N ASP A 234 -13.87 0.83 -6.53
CA ASP A 234 -12.61 0.25 -6.07
C ASP A 234 -11.85 -0.43 -7.21
N LEU A 235 -12.51 -1.15 -8.12
CA LEU A 235 -11.86 -1.71 -9.32
C LEU A 235 -11.19 -0.62 -10.19
N ILE A 236 -11.91 0.47 -10.47
CA ILE A 236 -11.36 1.60 -11.24
C ILE A 236 -10.20 2.23 -10.45
N PHE A 237 -10.36 2.43 -9.15
CA PHE A 237 -9.31 3.02 -8.30
C PHE A 237 -8.02 2.18 -8.31
N GLU A 238 -8.12 0.87 -8.15
CA GLU A 238 -6.96 -0.04 -8.20
C GLU A 238 -6.25 0.06 -9.54
N GLU A 239 -6.98 0.20 -10.64
CA GLU A 239 -6.37 0.41 -11.96
C GLU A 239 -5.66 1.78 -12.05
N LEU A 240 -6.27 2.85 -11.51
CA LEU A 240 -5.64 4.18 -11.49
C LEU A 240 -4.33 4.23 -10.68
N LEU A 241 -4.04 3.24 -9.82
CA LEU A 241 -2.74 3.14 -9.16
C LEU A 241 -1.60 2.82 -10.14
N HIS A 242 -1.91 2.16 -11.25
CA HIS A 242 -0.94 1.67 -12.22
C HIS A 242 -0.78 2.59 -13.44
N ILE A 243 -1.69 3.53 -13.65
CA ILE A 243 -1.65 4.47 -14.78
C ILE A 243 -0.62 5.58 -14.54
N LYS A 244 0.37 5.68 -15.43
CA LYS A 244 1.45 6.69 -15.42
C LYS A 244 0.93 8.13 -15.34
N ALA A 245 -0.07 8.49 -16.15
CA ALA A 245 -0.66 9.83 -16.19
C ALA A 245 -1.10 10.35 -14.80
N VAL A 246 -1.59 9.47 -13.93
CA VAL A 246 -2.12 9.83 -12.61
C VAL A 246 -1.24 9.36 -11.45
N ALA A 247 -0.09 8.74 -11.74
CA ALA A 247 0.78 8.16 -10.72
C ALA A 247 1.19 9.18 -9.65
N HIS A 248 1.39 10.44 -10.05
CA HIS A 248 1.79 11.55 -9.20
C HIS A 248 0.66 12.14 -8.34
N LEU A 249 -0.59 11.73 -8.56
CA LEU A 249 -1.75 12.19 -7.80
C LEU A 249 -1.92 11.40 -6.49
N SER A 250 -2.48 12.05 -5.46
CA SER A 250 -2.78 11.39 -4.19
C SER A 250 -3.87 10.32 -4.36
N ASN A 251 -3.92 9.36 -3.43
CA ASN A 251 -4.97 8.34 -3.43
C ASN A 251 -6.36 8.95 -3.24
N SER A 252 -6.48 10.05 -2.48
CA SER A 252 -7.74 10.78 -2.35
C SER A 252 -8.22 11.34 -3.69
N VAL A 253 -7.32 11.93 -4.49
CA VAL A 253 -7.63 12.41 -5.84
C VAL A 253 -7.99 11.25 -6.77
N LYS A 254 -7.23 10.15 -6.75
CA LYS A 254 -7.54 8.96 -7.58
C LYS A 254 -8.92 8.39 -7.26
N ARG A 255 -9.34 8.37 -5.99
CA ARG A 255 -10.70 7.94 -5.61
C ARG A 255 -11.79 8.87 -6.16
N GLU A 256 -11.58 10.18 -6.08
CA GLU A 256 -12.51 11.15 -6.68
C GLU A 256 -12.55 11.01 -8.22
N LEU A 257 -11.41 10.75 -8.85
CA LEU A 257 -11.32 10.47 -10.29
C LEU A 257 -12.10 9.21 -10.67
N ALA A 258 -11.94 8.11 -9.95
CA ALA A 258 -12.68 6.86 -10.19
C ALA A 258 -14.21 7.08 -10.21
N ALA A 259 -14.70 8.00 -9.38
CA ALA A 259 -16.11 8.36 -9.31
C ALA A 259 -16.61 9.20 -10.50
N VAL A 260 -15.75 9.88 -11.26
CA VAL A 260 -16.17 10.86 -12.29
C VAL A 260 -15.66 10.55 -13.70
N LEU A 261 -14.65 9.70 -13.85
CA LEU A 261 -14.06 9.37 -15.15
C LEU A 261 -15.13 8.88 -16.12
N LEU A 262 -15.10 9.38 -17.35
CA LEU A 262 -15.96 8.96 -18.45
C LEU A 262 -15.14 8.13 -19.44
N PHE A 263 -15.70 7.02 -19.90
CA PHE A 263 -15.10 6.22 -20.96
C PHE A 263 -15.55 6.74 -22.33
N GLU A 264 -14.60 7.15 -23.18
CA GLU A 264 -14.87 7.73 -24.50
C GLU A 264 -14.16 6.92 -25.61
N PRO A 265 -14.89 6.02 -26.30
CA PRO A 265 -14.35 5.24 -27.42
C PRO A 265 -14.51 5.95 -28.76
N HIS A 266 -13.52 5.79 -29.64
CA HIS A 266 -13.51 6.33 -31.00
C HIS A 266 -13.03 5.26 -31.97
N SER A 267 -13.83 4.96 -33.00
CA SER A 267 -13.57 3.81 -33.87
C SER A 267 -12.61 4.07 -35.02
N LYS A 268 -12.45 5.32 -35.48
CA LYS A 268 -11.74 5.64 -36.72
C LYS A 268 -10.47 6.48 -36.52
N ALA A 269 -9.37 6.03 -37.09
CA ALA A 269 -8.15 6.78 -37.28
C ALA A 269 -8.43 8.08 -38.06
N GLY A 270 -7.63 9.11 -37.80
CA GLY A 270 -7.80 10.43 -38.39
C GLY A 270 -8.93 11.27 -37.79
N THR A 271 -9.72 10.73 -36.86
CA THR A 271 -10.73 11.51 -36.13
C THR A 271 -10.06 12.61 -35.32
N VAL A 272 -10.55 13.85 -35.44
CA VAL A 272 -10.08 14.99 -34.66
C VAL A 272 -10.84 15.04 -33.35
N LEU A 273 -10.15 14.89 -32.22
CA LEU A 273 -10.76 14.91 -30.90
C LEU A 273 -11.08 16.34 -30.45
N PHE A 274 -10.16 17.28 -30.70
CA PHE A 274 -10.39 18.72 -30.62
C PHE A 274 -9.33 19.47 -31.44
N SER A 275 -9.63 20.71 -31.81
CA SER A 275 -8.77 21.57 -32.61
C SER A 275 -8.04 22.61 -31.76
N GLN A 276 -6.87 23.03 -32.23
CA GLN A 276 -6.19 24.22 -31.69
C GLN A 276 -7.12 25.43 -31.78
N GLY A 277 -7.19 26.22 -30.70
CA GLY A 277 -8.09 27.37 -30.57
C GLY A 277 -9.44 27.05 -29.95
N ASP A 278 -9.83 25.78 -29.85
CA ASP A 278 -11.09 25.39 -29.20
C ASP A 278 -11.06 25.73 -27.70
N LYS A 279 -12.25 25.87 -27.09
CA LYS A 279 -12.35 26.01 -25.64
C LYS A 279 -11.94 24.71 -24.95
N GLY A 280 -11.09 24.79 -23.92
CA GLY A 280 -10.76 23.63 -23.09
C GLY A 280 -11.95 23.17 -22.24
N THR A 281 -12.55 22.03 -22.60
CA THR A 281 -13.72 21.46 -21.89
C THR A 281 -13.41 20.21 -21.08
N SER A 282 -12.37 19.46 -21.44
CA SER A 282 -12.08 18.16 -20.83
C SER A 282 -10.58 17.82 -20.81
N TRP A 283 -10.17 16.95 -19.92
CA TRP A 283 -8.84 16.34 -19.83
C TRP A 283 -8.96 14.85 -20.17
N TYR A 284 -7.95 14.31 -20.85
CA TYR A 284 -7.98 12.96 -21.42
C TYR A 284 -6.74 12.17 -21.03
N ILE A 285 -6.94 10.89 -20.73
CA ILE A 285 -5.90 9.88 -20.56
C ILE A 285 -6.13 8.82 -21.65
N ILE A 286 -5.05 8.42 -22.33
CA ILE A 286 -5.11 7.41 -23.39
C ILE A 286 -5.18 6.03 -22.74
N TRP A 287 -6.33 5.36 -22.86
CA TRP A 287 -6.55 4.01 -22.34
C TRP A 287 -6.12 2.94 -23.33
N LYS A 288 -6.47 3.12 -24.61
CA LYS A 288 -6.05 2.26 -25.72
C LYS A 288 -5.73 3.11 -26.95
N GLY A 289 -4.67 2.77 -27.66
CA GLY A 289 -4.27 3.39 -28.92
C GLY A 289 -3.33 4.60 -28.79
N SER A 290 -3.30 5.44 -29.81
CA SER A 290 -2.34 6.53 -29.93
C SER A 290 -2.89 7.72 -30.70
N VAL A 291 -2.35 8.91 -30.40
CA VAL A 291 -2.80 10.18 -31.00
C VAL A 291 -1.63 11.05 -31.41
N ASN A 292 -1.85 11.85 -32.44
CA ASN A 292 -0.93 12.85 -32.93
C ASN A 292 -1.29 14.24 -32.39
N VAL A 293 -0.27 14.95 -31.91
CA VAL A 293 -0.37 16.34 -31.45
C VAL A 293 0.12 17.27 -32.57
N VAL A 294 -0.79 18.06 -33.13
CA VAL A 294 -0.51 18.93 -34.29
C VAL A 294 -0.70 20.39 -33.90
N THR A 295 0.22 21.26 -34.31
CA THR A 295 0.10 22.71 -34.08
C THR A 295 0.25 23.51 -35.38
N HIS A 296 -0.51 24.59 -35.50
CA HIS A 296 -0.38 25.53 -36.61
C HIS A 296 1.04 26.10 -36.67
N GLY A 297 1.64 26.04 -37.86
CA GLY A 297 3.00 26.54 -38.12
C GLY A 297 4.13 25.55 -37.81
N LYS A 298 3.89 24.48 -37.04
CA LYS A 298 4.91 23.43 -36.78
C LYS A 298 4.52 22.04 -37.32
N GLY A 299 3.25 21.81 -37.64
CA GLY A 299 2.77 20.50 -38.08
C GLY A 299 2.71 19.50 -36.93
N LEU A 300 3.09 18.25 -37.19
CA LEU A 300 3.16 17.18 -36.18
C LEU A 300 4.28 17.45 -35.18
N VAL A 301 3.92 17.66 -33.92
CA VAL A 301 4.87 17.96 -32.83
C VAL A 301 5.34 16.70 -32.13
N THR A 302 4.40 15.81 -31.78
CA THR A 302 4.68 14.54 -31.10
C THR A 302 3.51 13.57 -31.27
N THR A 303 3.75 12.29 -31.01
CA THR A 303 2.72 11.26 -30.83
C THR A 303 2.67 10.87 -29.36
N LEU A 304 1.47 10.68 -28.82
CA LEU A 304 1.21 10.18 -27.47
C LEU A 304 0.60 8.78 -27.57
N HIS A 305 0.90 7.92 -26.59
CA HIS A 305 0.50 6.52 -26.57
C HIS A 305 -0.24 6.17 -25.28
N GLU A 306 -0.67 4.91 -25.18
CA GLU A 306 -1.32 4.37 -23.98
C GLU A 306 -0.61 4.75 -22.68
N GLY A 307 -1.38 5.22 -21.70
CA GLY A 307 -0.90 5.70 -20.40
C GLY A 307 -0.44 7.15 -20.37
N ASP A 308 -0.29 7.83 -21.52
CA ASP A 308 -0.07 9.28 -21.58
C ASP A 308 -1.39 10.07 -21.45
N ASP A 309 -1.30 11.34 -21.10
CA ASP A 309 -2.44 12.26 -20.95
C ASP A 309 -2.25 13.59 -21.69
N PHE A 310 -3.35 14.28 -21.96
CA PHE A 310 -3.32 15.57 -22.65
C PHE A 310 -4.56 16.43 -22.38
N GLY A 311 -4.45 17.73 -22.67
CA GLY A 311 -5.55 18.67 -22.59
C GLY A 311 -5.75 19.32 -21.22
N GLN A 312 -4.88 19.09 -20.26
CA GLN A 312 -5.00 19.69 -18.92
C GLN A 312 -4.78 21.22 -18.91
N LEU A 313 -3.83 21.73 -19.69
CA LEU A 313 -3.39 23.13 -19.64
C LEU A 313 -4.53 24.14 -19.89
N ALA A 314 -5.41 23.83 -20.83
CA ALA A 314 -6.56 24.67 -21.19
C ALA A 314 -7.64 24.69 -20.10
N LEU A 315 -7.65 23.71 -19.20
CA LEU A 315 -8.57 23.69 -18.06
C LEU A 315 -8.06 24.59 -16.94
N VAL A 316 -6.77 24.52 -16.63
CA VAL A 316 -6.12 25.26 -15.53
C VAL A 316 -6.09 26.76 -15.82
N ASN A 317 -5.72 27.15 -17.04
CA ASN A 317 -5.50 28.56 -17.40
C ASN A 317 -6.73 29.24 -18.01
N ASP A 318 -7.87 28.55 -18.11
CA ASP A 318 -9.04 29.01 -18.86
C ASP A 318 -8.70 29.49 -20.30
N ALA A 319 -7.65 28.91 -20.89
CA ALA A 319 -7.10 29.30 -22.18
C ALA A 319 -7.62 28.40 -23.33
N PRO A 320 -7.54 28.86 -24.60
CA PRO A 320 -7.82 28.02 -25.77
C PRO A 320 -6.86 26.82 -25.88
N ARG A 321 -7.27 25.76 -26.59
CA ARG A 321 -6.42 24.59 -26.89
C ARG A 321 -5.16 25.03 -27.64
N ALA A 322 -3.99 24.63 -27.17
CA ALA A 322 -2.71 24.97 -27.79
C ALA A 322 -2.37 24.12 -29.02
N ALA A 323 -3.03 22.97 -29.20
CA ALA A 323 -2.78 22.02 -30.27
C ALA A 323 -4.08 21.28 -30.66
N THR A 324 -4.09 20.72 -31.87
CA THR A 324 -5.10 19.79 -32.38
C THR A 324 -4.68 18.37 -32.04
N ILE A 325 -5.63 17.54 -31.60
CA ILE A 325 -5.40 16.12 -31.31
C ILE A 325 -6.13 15.28 -32.35
N ILE A 326 -5.39 14.39 -33.02
CA ILE A 326 -5.90 13.54 -34.09
C ILE A 326 -5.56 12.09 -33.79
N LEU A 327 -6.55 11.19 -33.86
CA LEU A 327 -6.33 9.77 -33.66
C LEU A 327 -5.40 9.21 -34.73
N ARG A 328 -4.42 8.41 -34.30
CA ARG A 328 -3.44 7.80 -35.20
C ARG A 328 -3.91 6.44 -35.72
N GLU A 329 -4.70 5.73 -34.94
CA GLU A 329 -5.20 4.38 -35.25
C GLU A 329 -6.69 4.22 -34.93
N ASP A 330 -7.27 3.12 -35.42
CA ASP A 330 -8.66 2.75 -35.18
C ASP A 330 -8.85 2.29 -33.73
N ASN A 331 -10.10 2.33 -33.24
CA ASN A 331 -10.49 1.82 -31.93
C ASN A 331 -9.68 2.39 -30.73
N CYS A 332 -9.41 3.70 -30.74
CA CYS A 332 -8.82 4.39 -29.59
C CYS A 332 -9.84 4.55 -28.46
N HIS A 333 -9.38 4.36 -27.22
CA HIS A 333 -10.19 4.54 -26.02
C HIS A 333 -9.55 5.59 -25.11
N PHE A 334 -10.37 6.51 -24.58
CA PHE A 334 -9.90 7.54 -23.65
C PHE A 334 -10.67 7.49 -22.34
N LEU A 335 -9.98 7.78 -21.24
CA LEU A 335 -10.62 8.19 -20.00
C LEU A 335 -10.68 9.72 -19.98
N ARG A 336 -11.88 10.26 -19.79
CA ARG A 336 -12.14 11.70 -19.88
C ARG A 336 -12.63 12.22 -18.54
N VAL A 337 -12.14 13.40 -18.16
CA VAL A 337 -12.65 14.18 -17.03
C VAL A 337 -13.11 15.52 -17.55
N ASP A 338 -14.37 15.88 -17.29
CA ASP A 338 -14.92 17.16 -17.70
C ASP A 338 -14.44 18.30 -16.79
N LYS A 339 -14.39 19.52 -17.34
CA LYS A 339 -13.88 20.71 -16.64
C LYS A 339 -14.58 20.97 -15.31
N GLN A 340 -15.88 20.71 -15.22
CA GLN A 340 -16.63 20.91 -13.99
C GLN A 340 -16.16 19.96 -12.89
N ASP A 341 -16.01 18.67 -13.22
CA ASP A 341 -15.49 17.66 -12.31
C ASP A 341 -14.02 17.93 -11.95
N PHE A 342 -13.19 18.28 -12.94
CA PHE A 342 -11.80 18.66 -12.73
C PHE A 342 -11.69 19.81 -11.71
N ASN A 343 -12.41 20.91 -11.93
CA ASN A 343 -12.40 22.05 -11.03
C ASN A 343 -12.99 21.73 -9.65
N ARG A 344 -14.02 20.87 -9.59
CA ARG A 344 -14.59 20.42 -8.31
C ARG A 344 -13.56 19.62 -7.52
N ILE A 345 -12.89 18.65 -8.14
CA ILE A 345 -11.88 17.82 -7.48
C ILE A 345 -10.76 18.69 -6.92
N ILE A 346 -10.23 19.65 -7.69
CA ILE A 346 -9.20 20.56 -7.20
C ILE A 346 -9.68 21.36 -5.99
N LYS A 347 -10.87 21.96 -6.07
CA LYS A 347 -11.46 22.71 -4.95
C LYS A 347 -11.72 21.84 -3.73
N ASP A 348 -12.14 20.60 -3.93
CA ASP A 348 -12.40 19.65 -2.84
C ASP A 348 -11.11 19.23 -2.15
N VAL A 349 -10.02 19.03 -2.90
CA VAL A 349 -8.69 18.77 -2.34
C VAL A 349 -8.21 19.97 -1.52
N GLU A 350 -8.35 21.19 -2.05
CA GLU A 350 -8.03 22.42 -1.31
C GLU A 350 -8.88 22.56 -0.05
N ALA A 351 -10.19 22.31 -0.13
CA ALA A 351 -11.11 22.41 1.00
C ALA A 351 -10.90 21.31 2.05
N LYS A 352 -10.41 20.13 1.65
CA LYS A 352 -10.03 19.04 2.55
C LYS A 352 -8.64 19.26 3.16
N THR A 353 -7.81 20.15 2.60
CA THR A 353 -6.44 20.39 3.06
C THR A 353 -6.37 21.61 3.98
N MET A 354 -5.81 21.44 5.18
CA MET A 354 -5.43 22.54 6.07
C MET A 354 -3.92 22.73 6.02
N ARG A 355 -3.46 23.98 5.86
CA ARG A 355 -2.05 24.36 5.90
C ARG A 355 -1.83 25.30 7.08
N LEU A 356 -0.96 24.89 8.00
CA LEU A 356 -0.48 25.75 9.08
C LEU A 356 0.80 26.45 8.61
N GLU A 357 0.82 27.77 8.73
CA GLU A 357 1.97 28.60 8.36
C GLU A 357 2.57 29.29 9.57
N GLU A 358 3.89 29.25 9.68
CA GLU A 358 4.66 30.03 10.64
C GLU A 358 5.72 30.83 9.90
N HIS A 359 5.77 32.15 10.16
CA HIS A 359 6.72 33.06 9.53
C HIS A 359 6.68 33.02 7.99
N GLY A 360 5.48 32.85 7.41
CA GLY A 360 5.28 32.77 5.96
C GLY A 360 5.76 31.47 5.31
N LYS A 361 6.01 30.42 6.10
CA LYS A 361 6.35 29.08 5.60
C LYS A 361 5.31 28.08 6.08
N VAL A 362 4.87 27.19 5.18
CA VAL A 362 4.00 26.07 5.54
C VAL A 362 4.79 25.06 6.38
N VAL A 363 4.40 24.87 7.64
CA VAL A 363 5.10 24.00 8.60
C VAL A 363 4.35 22.70 8.89
N LEU A 364 3.05 22.63 8.57
CA LEU A 364 2.23 21.43 8.72
C LEU A 364 1.09 21.46 7.71
N VAL A 365 0.87 20.32 7.06
CA VAL A 365 -0.21 20.10 6.09
C VAL A 365 -1.02 18.90 6.57
N LEU A 366 -2.32 19.13 6.75
CA LEU A 366 -3.27 18.15 7.23
C LEU A 366 -4.34 17.92 6.18
N GLU A 367 -4.76 16.67 5.99
CA GLU A 367 -5.91 16.33 5.17
C GLU A 367 -7.07 15.92 6.07
N ARG A 368 -8.27 16.42 5.81
CA ARG A 368 -9.47 16.03 6.53
C ARG A 368 -9.92 14.65 6.04
N ALA A 369 -9.96 13.67 6.93
CA ALA A 369 -10.48 12.35 6.63
C ALA A 369 -11.93 12.46 6.15
N SER A 370 -12.21 11.99 4.94
CA SER A 370 -13.57 11.83 4.44
C SER A 370 -14.28 10.79 5.31
N GLN A 371 -15.35 11.19 6.00
CA GLN A 371 -16.25 10.23 6.64
C GLN A 371 -16.85 9.38 5.53
N GLY A 372 -16.40 8.13 5.41
CA GLY A 372 -17.08 7.15 4.57
C GLY A 372 -18.54 7.08 5.01
N ALA A 373 -19.46 7.18 4.06
CA ALA A 373 -20.89 7.04 4.28
C ALA A 373 -21.25 5.58 4.63
N GLY A 374 -20.81 5.11 5.80
CA GLY A 374 -21.22 3.84 6.38
C GLY A 374 -22.55 4.02 7.14
N PRO A 375 -23.59 3.22 6.86
CA PRO A 375 -24.91 3.39 7.46
C PRO A 375 -24.99 2.73 8.84
N SER A 376 -24.23 3.19 9.85
CA SER A 376 -24.41 2.65 11.22
C SER A 376 -23.88 3.49 12.39
N ARG A 377 -23.58 4.79 12.24
CA ARG A 377 -23.30 5.61 13.42
C ARG A 377 -23.75 7.06 13.26
N PRO A 378 -24.52 7.62 14.22
CA PRO A 378 -24.84 9.04 14.18
C PRO A 378 -23.54 9.85 14.23
N PRO A 379 -23.44 10.93 13.43
CA PRO A 379 -22.27 11.80 13.43
C PRO A 379 -22.11 12.37 14.83
N THR A 380 -21.00 12.02 15.49
CA THR A 380 -20.66 12.62 16.77
C THR A 380 -20.19 14.05 16.47
N PRO A 381 -20.87 15.10 16.97
CA PRO A 381 -20.48 16.47 16.66
C PRO A 381 -19.10 16.76 17.24
N GLY A 382 -18.20 17.32 16.42
CA GLY A 382 -16.95 17.93 16.90
C GLY A 382 -15.63 17.22 16.59
N ARG A 383 -15.62 16.05 15.94
CA ARG A 383 -14.34 15.39 15.58
C ARG A 383 -14.10 15.38 14.07
N ASN A 384 -13.82 16.55 13.50
CA ASN A 384 -13.17 16.63 12.19
C ASN A 384 -11.80 15.97 12.34
N ARG A 385 -11.68 14.75 11.82
CA ARG A 385 -10.45 13.97 11.90
C ARG A 385 -9.53 14.42 10.78
N TYR A 386 -8.32 14.81 11.15
CA TYR A 386 -7.28 15.20 10.22
C TYR A 386 -6.16 14.15 10.25
N THR A 387 -5.58 13.86 9.09
CA THR A 387 -4.39 13.03 8.91
C THR A 387 -3.22 13.93 8.52
N VAL A 388 -2.03 13.64 9.05
CA VAL A 388 -0.83 14.39 8.70
C VAL A 388 -0.35 13.98 7.32
N MET A 389 -0.23 14.94 6.39
CA MET A 389 0.30 14.71 5.05
C MET A 389 1.79 15.03 4.98
N SER A 390 2.18 16.15 5.57
CA SER A 390 3.57 16.59 5.66
C SER A 390 3.73 17.63 6.77
N GLY A 391 4.92 17.74 7.35
CA GLY A 391 5.22 18.81 8.30
C GLY A 391 6.65 18.75 8.79
N THR A 392 7.06 19.79 9.50
CA THR A 392 8.34 19.79 10.24
C THR A 392 8.27 18.79 11.40
N PRO A 393 9.38 18.11 11.74
CA PRO A 393 9.42 17.14 12.84
C PRO A 393 8.80 17.65 14.15
N GLU A 394 9.09 18.92 14.49
CA GLU A 394 8.62 19.59 15.69
C GLU A 394 7.10 19.75 15.68
N LYS A 395 6.52 20.18 14.56
CA LYS A 395 5.07 20.37 14.43
C LYS A 395 4.29 19.07 14.41
N ILE A 396 4.86 18.01 13.83
CA ILE A 396 4.27 16.68 13.89
C ILE A 396 4.23 16.17 15.34
N LEU A 397 5.33 16.35 16.09
CA LEU A 397 5.38 15.99 17.50
C LEU A 397 4.41 16.83 18.35
N GLU A 398 4.34 18.14 18.10
CA GLU A 398 3.42 19.04 18.79
C GLU A 398 1.96 18.61 18.60
N LEU A 399 1.56 18.36 17.35
CA LEU A 399 0.23 17.87 17.01
C LEU A 399 -0.06 16.51 17.67
N LEU A 400 0.92 15.60 17.67
CA LEU A 400 0.76 14.29 18.33
C LEU A 400 0.48 14.46 19.83
N LEU A 401 1.27 15.30 20.51
CA LEU A 401 1.07 15.57 21.94
C LEU A 401 -0.29 16.21 22.19
N GLU A 402 -0.73 17.17 21.36
CA GLU A 402 -2.06 17.78 21.46
C GLU A 402 -3.20 16.79 21.23
N ALA A 403 -3.03 15.86 20.30
CA ALA A 403 -4.03 14.85 19.98
C ALA A 403 -4.20 13.81 21.10
N MET A 404 -3.17 13.57 21.92
CA MET A 404 -3.19 12.61 23.05
C MET A 404 -3.98 13.14 24.26
N GLY A 405 -5.29 13.35 24.11
CA GLY A 405 -6.16 13.86 25.17
C GLY A 405 -6.15 13.04 26.47
N PRO A 406 -6.49 13.65 27.62
CA PRO A 406 -6.49 12.97 28.92
C PRO A 406 -7.44 11.75 28.96
N ASP A 407 -8.55 11.79 28.21
CA ASP A 407 -9.63 10.79 28.19
C ASP A 407 -9.60 9.82 26.99
N SER A 408 -8.48 9.74 26.26
CA SER A 408 -8.33 8.83 25.12
C SER A 408 -8.45 7.36 25.57
N SER A 409 -9.55 6.70 25.18
CA SER A 409 -9.78 5.27 25.44
C SER A 409 -8.90 4.39 24.56
N ALA A 410 -8.70 3.11 24.91
CA ALA A 410 -7.83 2.17 24.18
C ALA A 410 -8.25 1.89 22.70
N HIS A 411 -9.40 2.42 22.26
CA HIS A 411 -9.86 2.37 20.87
C HIS A 411 -9.79 3.75 20.17
N ASP A 412 -9.01 4.67 20.72
CA ASP A 412 -8.85 6.01 20.16
C ASP A 412 -7.94 5.97 18.92
N PRO A 413 -8.35 6.51 17.76
CA PRO A 413 -7.51 6.64 16.56
C PRO A 413 -6.16 7.36 16.72
N THR A 414 -5.94 8.02 17.85
CA THR A 414 -4.66 8.60 18.23
C THR A 414 -3.61 7.53 18.46
N GLU A 415 -3.99 6.29 18.80
CA GLU A 415 -3.10 5.14 18.90
C GLU A 415 -2.45 4.78 17.55
N THR A 416 -3.18 4.91 16.44
CA THR A 416 -2.61 4.70 15.10
C THR A 416 -1.58 5.78 14.76
N PHE A 417 -1.90 7.06 14.97
CA PHE A 417 -0.95 8.16 14.72
C PHE A 417 0.29 8.07 15.62
N LEU A 418 0.11 7.71 16.89
CA LEU A 418 1.18 7.45 17.84
C LEU A 418 2.08 6.30 17.39
N SER A 419 1.49 5.17 16.97
CA SER A 419 2.22 4.03 16.46
C SER A 419 3.04 4.40 15.22
N ASP A 420 2.41 5.07 14.24
CA ASP A 420 3.06 5.50 13.00
C ASP A 420 4.25 6.43 13.31
N PHE A 421 4.06 7.41 14.19
CA PHE A 421 5.13 8.30 14.62
C PHE A 421 6.27 7.53 15.29
N LEU A 422 5.98 6.66 16.27
CA LEU A 422 7.03 5.92 16.99
C LEU A 422 7.80 4.97 16.07
N LEU A 423 7.14 4.33 15.10
CA LEU A 423 7.78 3.44 14.13
C LEU A 423 8.67 4.21 13.12
N THR A 424 8.31 5.45 12.78
CA THR A 424 8.95 6.19 11.67
C THR A 424 9.82 7.37 12.10
N HIS A 425 9.73 7.84 13.36
CA HIS A 425 10.42 9.05 13.82
C HIS A 425 11.92 9.06 13.52
N ARG A 426 12.62 7.92 13.59
CA ARG A 426 14.08 7.87 13.32
C ARG A 426 14.45 8.33 11.90
N VAL A 427 13.52 8.29 10.95
CA VAL A 427 13.74 8.73 9.56
C VAL A 427 13.81 10.26 9.45
N PHE A 428 12.98 10.97 10.20
CA PHE A 428 12.80 12.43 10.06
C PHE A 428 13.11 13.23 11.34
N MET A 429 13.20 12.57 12.50
CA MET A 429 13.45 13.11 13.83
C MET A 429 14.32 12.13 14.65
N PRO A 430 15.65 12.15 14.48
CA PRO A 430 16.57 11.27 15.22
C PRO A 430 16.39 11.38 16.74
N SER A 431 16.79 10.33 17.48
CA SER A 431 16.63 10.26 18.95
C SER A 431 17.11 11.53 19.66
N ALA A 432 18.23 12.12 19.22
CA ALA A 432 18.76 13.35 19.82
C ALA A 432 17.82 14.55 19.69
N GLN A 433 17.20 14.72 18.52
CA GLN A 433 16.22 15.78 18.27
C GLN A 433 14.91 15.52 19.02
N LEU A 434 14.42 14.27 18.99
CA LEU A 434 13.21 13.89 19.74
C LEU A 434 13.39 14.12 21.25
N CYS A 435 14.48 13.61 21.84
CA CYS A 435 14.76 13.78 23.26
C CYS A 435 14.89 15.27 23.66
N ALA A 436 15.56 16.08 22.85
CA ALA A 436 15.67 17.52 23.09
C ALA A 436 14.30 18.22 23.03
N ALA A 437 13.48 17.91 22.01
CA ALA A 437 12.16 18.48 21.85
C ALA A 437 11.21 18.07 23.00
N LEU A 438 11.23 16.81 23.42
CA LEU A 438 10.42 16.35 24.56
C LEU A 438 10.80 17.04 25.87
N LEU A 439 12.09 17.25 26.14
CA LEU A 439 12.52 18.01 27.32
C LEU A 439 12.09 19.47 27.24
N HIS A 440 12.19 20.08 26.05
CA HIS A 440 11.72 21.45 25.83
C HIS A 440 10.22 21.58 26.13
N HIS A 441 9.39 20.69 25.58
CA HIS A 441 7.95 20.66 25.88
C HIS A 441 7.63 20.32 27.34
N PHE A 442 8.47 19.55 28.03
CA PHE A 442 8.27 19.20 29.45
C PHE A 442 8.47 20.41 30.38
N HIS A 443 9.37 21.32 30.01
CA HIS A 443 9.65 22.57 30.73
C HIS A 443 8.82 23.77 30.24
N ALA A 444 8.11 23.64 29.12
CA ALA A 444 7.33 24.73 28.56
C ALA A 444 6.19 25.17 29.50
N GLU A 445 6.09 26.47 29.74
CA GLU A 445 4.99 27.08 30.49
C GLU A 445 4.12 27.95 29.59
N PRO A 446 2.78 27.91 29.75
CA PRO A 446 1.87 28.76 28.98
C PRO A 446 2.07 30.24 29.35
N ALA A 447 2.09 31.11 28.33
CA ALA A 447 2.36 32.54 28.51
C ALA A 447 1.18 33.34 29.12
N GLY A 448 -0.02 32.76 29.24
CA GLY A 448 -1.23 33.41 29.77
C GLY A 448 -2.17 32.43 30.47
N GLY A 449 -3.22 32.98 31.11
CA GLY A 449 -4.22 32.22 31.88
C GLY A 449 -4.05 32.35 33.40
N SER A 450 -5.07 31.94 34.16
CA SER A 450 -5.04 31.89 35.63
C SER A 450 -4.03 30.85 36.14
N GLU A 451 -3.52 31.00 37.37
CA GLU A 451 -2.56 30.04 37.96
C GLU A 451 -3.08 28.59 37.95
N GLN A 452 -4.39 28.42 38.12
CA GLN A 452 -5.06 27.13 38.08
C GLN A 452 -5.06 26.53 36.67
N GLU A 453 -5.41 27.32 35.64
CA GLU A 453 -5.38 26.88 34.24
C GLU A 453 -3.96 26.54 33.78
N ARG A 454 -2.97 27.35 34.17
CA ARG A 454 -1.55 27.10 33.87
C ARG A 454 -1.09 25.78 34.51
N SER A 455 -1.44 25.56 35.78
CA SER A 455 -1.10 24.32 36.49
C SER A 455 -1.73 23.08 35.85
N THR A 456 -2.99 23.17 35.43
CA THR A 456 -3.69 22.08 34.74
C THR A 456 -3.10 21.82 33.36
N TYR A 457 -2.80 22.86 32.57
CA TYR A 457 -2.16 22.72 31.26
C TYR A 457 -0.80 22.02 31.37
N VAL A 458 0.07 22.49 32.27
CA VAL A 458 1.41 21.89 32.49
C VAL A 458 1.29 20.44 32.92
N CYS A 459 0.38 20.13 33.86
CA CYS A 459 0.13 18.76 34.28
C CYS A 459 -0.28 17.85 33.11
N ASN A 460 -1.25 18.29 32.30
CA ASN A 460 -1.72 17.55 31.13
C ASN A 460 -0.61 17.33 30.09
N LYS A 461 0.16 18.38 29.76
CA LYS A 461 1.26 18.27 28.78
C LYS A 461 2.34 17.30 29.26
N ARG A 462 2.69 17.33 30.55
CA ARG A 462 3.64 16.36 31.14
C ARG A 462 3.10 14.93 31.11
N GLN A 463 1.81 14.72 31.39
CA GLN A 463 1.19 13.40 31.25
C GLN A 463 1.25 12.88 29.80
N GLN A 464 0.98 13.72 28.80
CA GLN A 464 1.06 13.37 27.38
C GLN A 464 2.47 12.90 26.99
N ILE A 465 3.48 13.65 27.40
CA ILE A 465 4.89 13.31 27.18
C ILE A 465 5.22 11.96 27.82
N LEU A 466 4.77 11.73 29.06
CA LEU A 466 5.03 10.46 29.76
C LEU A 466 4.34 9.27 29.09
N ARG A 467 3.11 9.44 28.58
CA ARG A 467 2.42 8.42 27.79
C ARG A 467 3.19 8.09 26.50
N LEU A 468 3.63 9.10 25.76
CA LEU A 468 4.42 8.93 24.54
C LEU A 468 5.73 8.18 24.83
N VAL A 469 6.48 8.63 25.85
CA VAL A 469 7.74 7.99 26.27
C VAL A 469 7.51 6.56 26.75
N SER A 470 6.39 6.31 27.46
CA SER A 470 6.01 4.95 27.87
C SER A 470 5.88 4.01 26.68
N GLN A 471 5.20 4.45 25.63
CA GLN A 471 4.96 3.65 24.44
C GLN A 471 6.23 3.50 23.60
N TRP A 472 7.06 4.55 23.54
CA TRP A 472 8.39 4.48 22.93
C TRP A 472 9.29 3.44 23.61
N VAL A 473 9.34 3.42 24.94
CA VAL A 473 10.09 2.43 25.72
C VAL A 473 9.50 1.03 25.55
N ALA A 474 8.18 0.89 25.54
CA ALA A 474 7.51 -0.39 25.33
C ALA A 474 7.81 -0.98 23.94
N LEU A 475 7.88 -0.13 22.91
CA LEU A 475 8.13 -0.53 21.53
C LEU A 475 9.61 -0.89 21.27
N TYR A 476 10.54 -0.03 21.68
CA TYR A 476 11.96 -0.20 21.36
C TYR A 476 12.74 -1.03 22.38
N GLY A 477 12.29 -1.07 23.65
CA GLY A 477 12.88 -1.90 24.70
C GLY A 477 14.40 -1.86 24.74
N SER A 478 15.03 -3.00 24.48
CA SER A 478 16.49 -3.18 24.50
C SER A 478 17.25 -2.32 23.49
N MET A 479 16.62 -1.88 22.40
CA MET A 479 17.27 -1.00 21.41
C MET A 479 17.50 0.42 21.91
N LEU A 480 16.81 0.86 22.97
CA LEU A 480 17.09 2.16 23.60
C LEU A 480 18.31 2.09 24.51
N HIS A 481 18.67 0.92 25.02
CA HIS A 481 19.84 0.75 25.89
C HIS A 481 21.17 1.00 25.18
N THR A 482 21.21 0.71 23.88
CA THR A 482 22.40 0.90 23.07
C THR A 482 22.55 2.36 22.61
N ASP A 483 21.53 3.21 22.81
CA ASP A 483 21.55 4.62 22.46
C ASP A 483 21.89 5.48 23.71
N PRO A 484 23.09 6.09 23.76
CA PRO A 484 23.51 6.91 24.90
C PRO A 484 22.66 8.17 25.07
N VAL A 485 22.07 8.69 24.00
CA VAL A 485 21.23 9.89 24.06
C VAL A 485 19.87 9.55 24.67
N ALA A 486 19.26 8.45 24.23
CA ALA A 486 18.00 7.98 24.78
C ALA A 486 18.11 7.61 26.27
N THR A 487 19.18 6.92 26.67
CA THR A 487 19.42 6.56 28.07
C THR A 487 19.64 7.78 28.96
N SER A 488 20.45 8.75 28.53
CA SER A 488 20.64 10.02 29.26
C SER A 488 19.33 10.80 29.41
N PHE A 489 18.51 10.84 28.35
CA PHE A 489 17.18 11.47 28.39
C PHE A 489 16.25 10.78 29.40
N LEU A 490 16.14 9.44 29.35
CA LEU A 490 15.26 8.68 30.25
C LEU A 490 15.66 8.85 31.72
N GLN A 491 16.95 8.91 32.02
CA GLN A 491 17.47 9.21 33.37
C GLN A 491 17.04 10.61 33.82
N LYS A 492 17.30 11.64 33.01
CA LYS A 492 16.89 13.02 33.31
C LYS A 492 15.39 13.16 33.51
N LEU A 493 14.59 12.53 32.66
CA LEU A 493 13.13 12.56 32.76
C LEU A 493 12.65 11.87 34.03
N SER A 494 13.25 10.73 34.40
CA SER A 494 12.96 10.04 35.66
C SER A 494 13.22 10.91 36.88
N ASP A 495 14.35 11.63 36.90
CA ASP A 495 14.70 12.54 38.00
C ASP A 495 13.71 13.72 38.11
N LEU A 496 13.29 14.28 36.97
CA LEU A 496 12.31 15.37 36.93
C LEU A 496 10.93 14.94 37.42
N VAL A 497 10.49 13.75 37.00
CA VAL A 497 9.21 13.16 37.42
C VAL A 497 9.23 12.80 38.91
N GLY A 498 10.32 12.24 39.40
CA GLY A 498 10.45 11.85 40.82
C GLY A 498 10.37 13.03 41.80
N ARG A 499 10.64 14.26 41.33
CA ARG A 499 10.48 15.50 42.10
C ARG A 499 9.03 15.99 42.14
N ASP A 500 8.17 15.52 41.26
CA ASP A 500 6.75 15.91 41.16
C ASP A 500 5.86 14.80 41.71
N THR A 501 5.31 15.02 42.92
CA THR A 501 4.48 14.03 43.63
C THR A 501 3.17 13.73 42.90
N ARG A 502 2.61 14.68 42.15
CA ARG A 502 1.36 14.50 41.39
C ARG A 502 1.61 13.56 40.21
N LEU A 503 2.68 13.79 39.45
CA LEU A 503 3.06 12.94 38.31
C LEU A 503 3.52 11.55 38.75
N SER A 504 4.25 11.47 39.87
CA SER A 504 4.70 10.21 40.46
C SER A 504 3.52 9.29 40.85
N ASN A 505 2.43 9.86 41.35
CA ASN A 505 1.21 9.12 41.68
C ASN A 505 0.45 8.69 40.43
N LEU A 506 0.31 9.57 39.43
CA LEU A 506 -0.33 9.26 38.15
C LEU A 506 0.40 8.13 37.40
N LEU A 507 1.73 8.13 37.38
CA LEU A 507 2.51 7.04 36.77
C LEU A 507 2.29 5.71 37.50
N ARG A 508 2.14 5.74 38.82
CA ARG A 508 1.84 4.55 39.63
C ARG A 508 0.44 4.00 39.34
N GLU A 509 -0.53 4.88 39.10
CA GLU A 509 -1.91 4.51 38.76
C GLU A 509 -2.09 4.08 37.29
N GLN A 510 -1.41 4.73 36.33
CA GLN A 510 -1.45 4.38 34.91
C GLN A 510 -0.54 3.18 34.55
N TRP A 511 0.43 2.87 35.41
CA TRP A 511 1.23 1.64 35.33
C TRP A 511 1.02 0.71 36.53
N PRO A 512 -0.18 0.12 36.73
CA PRO A 512 -0.26 -1.09 37.51
C PRO A 512 0.62 -2.11 36.80
N GLU A 513 1.50 -2.79 37.54
CA GLU A 513 2.24 -3.92 37.01
C GLU A 513 1.27 -4.81 36.20
N ARG A 514 1.42 -4.88 34.87
CA ARG A 514 0.64 -5.76 33.98
C ARG A 514 1.00 -7.24 34.24
N ARG A 515 1.04 -7.67 35.50
CA ARG A 515 1.18 -9.06 35.95
C ARG A 515 -0.17 -9.79 36.04
N ARG A 516 -1.31 -9.13 35.83
CA ARG A 516 -2.64 -9.75 36.08
C ARG A 516 -3.45 -10.15 34.84
N TYR A 517 -3.14 -9.70 33.63
CA TYR A 517 -3.94 -10.02 32.43
C TYR A 517 -3.43 -11.18 31.57
N HIS A 518 -2.42 -11.93 32.02
CA HIS A 518 -1.90 -13.12 31.30
C HIS A 518 -2.04 -14.43 32.09
N ARG A 519 -2.85 -14.44 33.16
CA ARG A 519 -3.05 -15.65 33.98
C ARG A 519 -4.40 -16.34 33.76
N LEU A 520 -5.23 -15.85 32.82
CA LEU A 520 -6.57 -16.41 32.55
C LEU A 520 -6.75 -16.97 31.13
N GLU A 521 -5.69 -17.10 30.33
CA GLU A 521 -5.75 -17.72 28.98
C GLU A 521 -5.01 -19.06 28.88
N ASN A 522 -4.44 -19.57 29.97
CA ASN A 522 -3.89 -20.93 30.01
C ASN A 522 -4.79 -21.81 30.88
N GLY A 523 -6.02 -22.02 30.40
CA GLY A 523 -6.88 -23.13 30.80
C GLY A 523 -6.89 -24.17 29.68
N CYS A 524 -6.49 -25.40 30.03
CA CYS A 524 -6.47 -26.63 29.23
C CYS A 524 -5.35 -26.84 28.19
N GLY A 525 -4.59 -27.92 28.40
CA GLY A 525 -3.97 -28.68 27.31
C GLY A 525 -2.47 -28.94 27.47
N ASN A 526 -2.14 -30.12 28.00
CA ASN A 526 -0.79 -30.67 28.09
C ASN A 526 -0.06 -30.72 26.74
N ALA A 527 1.15 -30.15 26.66
CA ALA A 527 2.34 -30.75 26.03
C ALA A 527 3.50 -29.73 26.01
N SER A 528 4.42 -29.86 26.96
CA SER A 528 5.77 -29.28 26.82
C SER A 528 6.71 -30.39 26.37
N PRO A 529 7.42 -30.29 25.23
CA PRO A 529 8.57 -31.15 24.98
C PRO A 529 9.74 -30.63 25.83
N GLN A 530 10.13 -31.43 26.83
CA GLN A 530 11.39 -31.28 27.54
C GLN A 530 12.57 -31.58 26.60
N MET A 531 13.59 -30.73 26.61
CA MET A 531 14.97 -31.22 26.48
C MET A 531 15.75 -30.85 27.74
N LYS A 532 16.34 -31.90 28.34
CA LYS A 532 17.09 -31.89 29.59
C LYS A 532 18.36 -31.04 29.46
N VAL A 533 18.63 -30.21 30.47
CA VAL A 533 19.99 -29.81 30.84
C VAL A 533 20.14 -30.08 32.33
N SER A 534 21.08 -30.94 32.70
CA SER A 534 21.36 -31.38 34.06
C SER A 534 22.23 -30.36 34.82
N ALA A 535 21.65 -29.79 35.88
CA ALA A 535 22.16 -29.42 37.21
C ALA A 535 23.59 -28.83 37.42
N TRP A 536 23.58 -27.69 38.12
CA TRP A 536 24.63 -26.86 38.79
C TRP A 536 25.24 -27.56 40.06
N PRO A 537 26.24 -27.04 40.87
CA PRO A 537 26.46 -25.64 41.33
C PRO A 537 27.87 -25.18 41.83
N GLN A 538 27.85 -24.01 42.52
CA GLN A 538 28.81 -23.04 43.08
C GLN A 538 29.86 -23.56 44.10
N LEU A 539 31.03 -22.91 44.31
CA LEU A 539 31.23 -21.85 45.34
C LEU A 539 32.60 -21.09 45.27
N LEU A 540 32.49 -19.76 45.44
CA LEU A 540 33.33 -18.66 45.99
C LEU A 540 34.85 -18.76 46.31
N SER A 541 35.56 -17.74 45.78
CA SER A 541 36.40 -16.70 46.43
C SER A 541 37.77 -17.01 47.05
N SER A 542 38.82 -16.30 46.60
CA SER A 542 39.65 -15.43 47.46
C SER A 542 40.72 -14.61 46.70
N ALA A 543 40.89 -13.36 47.15
CA ALA A 543 42.11 -12.54 47.30
C ALA A 543 43.07 -12.19 46.12
N LEU A 544 43.28 -10.87 45.95
CA LEU A 544 44.45 -10.15 45.40
C LEU A 544 45.74 -10.38 46.25
N PRO A 545 46.99 -9.94 45.90
CA PRO A 545 47.42 -8.93 44.89
C PRO A 545 48.74 -9.24 44.11
N GLY A 546 49.14 -8.38 43.15
CA GLY A 546 50.58 -8.12 42.87
C GLY A 546 51.04 -7.86 41.41
N LEU A 547 51.45 -6.60 41.16
CA LEU A 547 52.48 -6.05 40.24
C LEU A 547 52.90 -6.78 38.94
N GLN A 548 52.83 -6.07 37.79
CA GLN A 548 53.94 -5.41 37.05
C GLN A 548 53.64 -5.28 35.53
N ALA A 549 54.11 -4.19 34.91
CA ALA A 549 54.10 -3.90 33.46
C ALA A 549 55.57 -3.66 33.00
N PRO A 550 55.91 -3.37 31.72
CA PRO A 550 55.50 -3.85 30.38
C PRO A 550 56.75 -4.48 29.62
N PRO A 551 56.93 -4.60 28.26
CA PRO A 551 56.79 -3.59 27.19
C PRO A 551 56.22 -4.08 25.82
N SER A 552 56.25 -3.13 24.87
CA SER A 552 55.66 -2.94 23.52
C SER A 552 55.90 -3.97 22.39
N PRO A 553 55.09 -3.92 21.29
CA PRO A 553 55.24 -4.76 20.09
C PRO A 553 56.11 -4.10 19.01
N PRO A 554 56.65 -4.87 18.03
CA PRO A 554 57.22 -4.31 16.81
C PRO A 554 56.20 -4.25 15.66
N ASP A 555 56.32 -3.20 14.85
CA ASP A 555 55.69 -3.03 13.54
C ASP A 555 56.13 -4.10 12.54
N PRO A 556 55.36 -4.30 11.46
CA PRO A 556 56.03 -4.45 10.17
C PRO A 556 55.47 -3.56 9.06
N GLU A 557 56.41 -3.28 8.18
CA GLU A 557 56.41 -2.37 7.04
C GLU A 557 55.43 -2.74 5.91
N GLY A 558 54.88 -1.68 5.31
CA GLY A 558 55.08 -1.35 3.90
C GLY A 558 54.78 -2.39 2.83
N LEU A 559 53.69 -2.16 2.07
CA LEU A 559 53.73 -2.29 0.61
C LEU A 559 52.59 -1.46 -0.01
N CYS A 560 53.02 -0.41 -0.72
CA CYS A 560 52.21 0.50 -1.50
C CYS A 560 52.14 -0.02 -2.94
N VAL A 561 50.95 -0.22 -3.49
CA VAL A 561 50.75 -0.34 -4.95
C VAL A 561 49.61 0.60 -5.35
N ARG A 562 49.99 1.61 -6.14
CA ARG A 562 49.12 2.56 -6.84
C ARG A 562 48.35 1.87 -7.96
N GLY A 563 47.04 2.09 -8.03
CA GLY A 563 46.20 1.91 -9.22
C GLY A 563 45.37 3.16 -9.49
N LYS A 564 45.62 3.83 -10.61
CA LYS A 564 44.86 4.97 -11.16
C LYS A 564 43.67 4.46 -11.98
N LEU A 565 42.51 5.11 -11.89
CA LEU A 565 41.48 5.24 -12.95
C LEU A 565 40.70 6.53 -12.67
N SER A 566 41.01 7.66 -13.32
CA SER A 566 40.53 8.13 -14.64
C SER A 566 39.05 8.51 -14.68
N SER A 567 38.84 9.82 -14.63
CA SER A 567 37.58 10.55 -14.85
C SER A 567 37.17 10.52 -16.32
N HIS A 568 35.90 10.22 -16.59
CA HIS A 568 35.26 10.52 -17.88
C HIS A 568 34.03 11.40 -17.66
N ARG A 569 34.12 12.60 -18.22
CA ARG A 569 33.02 13.54 -18.44
C ARG A 569 32.25 13.09 -19.68
N HIS A 570 30.93 12.98 -19.58
CA HIS A 570 30.04 13.02 -20.73
C HIS A 570 29.02 14.15 -20.55
N THR A 571 29.11 15.13 -21.44
CA THR A 571 28.13 16.16 -21.77
C THR A 571 27.07 15.58 -22.69
N LEU A 572 25.79 15.72 -22.32
CA LEU A 572 24.56 15.61 -23.11
C LEU A 572 23.54 16.45 -22.32
N GLY A 573 22.91 17.50 -22.82
CA GLY A 573 22.07 17.54 -24.01
C GLY A 573 20.67 17.94 -23.52
N SER A 574 20.32 19.22 -23.69
CA SER A 574 19.10 19.88 -23.23
C SER A 574 17.81 19.17 -23.68
N VAL A 575 17.01 18.71 -22.72
CA VAL A 575 15.57 18.40 -22.90
C VAL A 575 14.83 19.10 -21.77
N ILE A 576 14.30 20.30 -22.05
CA ILE A 576 13.40 21.01 -21.14
C ILE A 576 12.04 20.34 -21.27
N GLY A 577 11.85 19.28 -20.48
CA GLY A 577 10.53 18.71 -20.19
C GLY A 577 9.76 19.68 -19.29
N VAL A 578 8.58 20.06 -19.73
CA VAL A 578 7.60 20.84 -18.94
C VAL A 578 7.05 19.92 -17.85
N HIS A 579 7.82 19.74 -16.78
CA HIS A 579 7.39 19.11 -15.53
C HIS A 579 7.23 20.21 -14.48
N GLY A 580 5.98 20.50 -14.08
CA GLY A 580 5.76 21.42 -12.96
C GLY A 580 4.42 22.15 -12.85
N ALA A 581 3.31 21.65 -13.40
CA ALA A 581 2.02 22.35 -13.30
C ALA A 581 1.08 21.87 -12.18
N LEU A 582 1.31 20.71 -11.56
CA LEU A 582 0.48 20.20 -10.45
C LEU A 582 1.15 20.30 -9.07
N ALA A 583 2.46 20.52 -9.00
CA ALA A 583 3.18 20.68 -7.74
C ALA A 583 3.33 22.15 -7.28
N ALA A 584 2.89 23.13 -8.09
CA ALA A 584 3.15 24.56 -7.85
C ALA A 584 1.90 25.47 -7.81
N CYS A 585 0.68 24.95 -7.91
CA CYS A 585 -0.54 25.73 -7.72
C CYS A 585 -0.89 25.90 -6.23
N GLY A 586 0.01 26.56 -5.50
CA GLY A 586 -0.20 26.95 -4.10
C GLY A 586 0.53 28.23 -3.69
N ALA A 587 1.26 28.87 -4.60
CA ALA A 587 1.99 30.11 -4.31
C ALA A 587 1.85 31.06 -5.50
N LEU A 588 0.75 31.82 -5.57
CA LEU A 588 0.64 33.12 -6.23
C LEU A 588 -0.77 33.67 -5.98
N GLY A 589 -0.90 34.34 -4.83
CA GLY A 589 -2.09 35.10 -4.44
C GLY A 589 -1.66 36.41 -3.77
N GLN A 590 -0.85 37.22 -4.44
CA GLN A 590 -0.68 38.64 -4.08
C GLN A 590 -1.34 39.48 -5.18
N ALA A 591 -2.57 39.92 -4.89
CA ALA A 591 -3.19 41.00 -5.62
C ALA A 591 -2.50 42.32 -5.22
N VAL A 592 -1.92 42.99 -6.19
CA VAL A 592 -1.52 44.41 -6.10
C VAL A 592 -2.79 45.25 -6.19
N PRO A 593 -3.09 46.18 -5.26
CA PRO A 593 -4.20 47.10 -5.45
C PRO A 593 -3.77 48.19 -6.44
N GLY A 594 -4.38 48.19 -7.62
CA GLY A 594 -4.34 49.31 -8.55
C GLY A 594 -5.09 50.49 -7.95
N GLY A 595 -4.40 51.63 -7.87
CA GLY A 595 -4.98 52.91 -7.46
C GLY A 595 -6.04 53.40 -8.45
N ALA A 596 -7.09 53.99 -7.90
CA ALA A 596 -8.04 54.82 -8.62
C ALA A 596 -7.77 56.30 -8.31
N GLU A 597 -8.06 57.10 -9.32
CA GLU A 597 -7.75 58.50 -9.56
C GLU A 597 -8.19 59.50 -8.47
N ALA A 598 -7.40 60.57 -8.34
CA ALA A 598 -7.87 61.95 -8.29
C ALA A 598 -6.84 62.85 -9.00
#